data_AF-A0A060ZGH4-F1
#
_entry.id   AF-A0A060ZGH4-F1
#
_cell.length_a   1.000
_cell.length_b   1.000
_cell.length_c   1.000
_cell.angle_alpha   90.00
_cell.angle_beta   90.00
_cell.angle_gamma   90.00
#
_symmetry.space_group_name_H-M   'P 1'
#
loop_
_entity.id
_entity.type
_entity.pdbx_description
1 polymer ?
#
loop_
_entity_poly.entity_id
_entity_poly.type
_entity_poly.pdbx_seq_one_letter_code
_entity_poly.pdbx_strand_id
1 'polypeptide(L)'
;MFFSIPPPLSWSDSQEKSIQGGRWTFTPSPAAGSLTGVVQTLANLSLGPPLAWVVNQKRELDVSALQRTNLNLSLSKKGVTEGDRGEYTCAVEFQRGDTLKRSMRVEVLQVFSSPAPVAFVGQEVNLTCTLGHPLTSDLKVKWIPPRQSSLLALGSAPDSAHLTIPEARDINGGRWRCELWRNKTKLTSVEITLKIERVPMDVWLLVTICGAAVIFVLLLILTVILNRRHRQRVTMPRRGKRRICRCKE
;
A
#
# COMPACT_ATOMS: atom_id res chain seq x y z
N MET A 1 15.03 -18.94 28.13
CA MET A 1 16.36 -18.80 27.50
C MET A 1 16.74 -17.33 27.49
N PHE A 2 17.68 -16.97 28.37
CA PHE A 2 18.13 -15.60 28.56
C PHE A 2 19.08 -15.24 27.43
N PHE A 3 18.69 -14.28 26.57
CA PHE A 3 19.62 -13.65 25.66
C PHE A 3 20.39 -12.60 26.46
N SER A 4 21.67 -12.84 26.69
CA SER A 4 22.59 -11.79 27.12
C SER A 4 22.57 -10.70 26.07
N ILE A 5 21.96 -9.57 26.40
CA ILE A 5 22.18 -8.31 25.70
C ILE A 5 23.69 -8.07 25.85
N PRO A 6 24.49 -8.01 24.78
CA PRO A 6 25.88 -7.58 24.92
C PRO A 6 25.84 -6.18 25.53
N PRO A 7 26.63 -5.88 26.56
CA PRO A 7 26.53 -4.62 27.27
C PRO A 7 26.66 -3.44 26.28
N PRO A 8 26.00 -2.29 26.53
CA PRO A 8 26.39 -1.06 25.86
C PRO A 8 27.90 -0.91 26.08
N LEU A 9 28.65 -0.68 24.99
CA LEU A 9 30.11 -0.54 24.99
C LEU A 9 30.55 0.22 26.24
N SER A 10 31.00 -0.49 27.28
CA SER A 10 31.45 0.13 28.53
C SER A 10 32.85 0.61 28.28
N TRP A 11 32.91 1.84 27.80
CA TRP A 11 34.14 2.55 27.49
C TRP A 11 34.70 3.09 28.82
N SER A 12 35.55 2.30 29.48
CA SER A 12 36.36 2.77 30.59
C SER A 12 37.83 2.47 30.31
N ASP A 13 38.62 3.53 30.48
CA ASP A 13 40.05 3.55 30.77
C ASP A 13 41.03 3.09 29.69
N SER A 14 40.96 3.72 28.51
CA SER A 14 42.21 4.11 27.83
C SER A 14 42.01 5.29 26.87
N GLN A 15 42.27 6.48 27.39
CA GLN A 15 42.70 7.64 26.61
C GLN A 15 43.80 7.19 25.61
N GLU A 16 43.74 7.72 24.38
CA GLU A 16 44.67 7.45 23.26
C GLU A 16 44.61 6.06 22.58
N LYS A 17 43.47 5.78 21.93
CA LYS A 17 43.51 5.19 20.58
C LYS A 17 43.01 6.26 19.62
N SER A 18 43.90 7.14 19.16
CA SER A 18 43.54 8.11 18.13
C SER A 18 43.04 7.35 16.90
N ILE A 19 41.84 7.69 16.44
CA ILE A 19 41.28 7.11 15.22
C ILE A 19 42.17 7.56 14.07
N GLN A 20 42.64 6.60 13.29
CA GLN A 20 43.48 6.85 12.13
C GLN A 20 42.68 6.80 10.81
N GLY A 21 41.50 6.20 10.83
CA GLY A 21 40.65 6.15 9.66
C GLY A 21 39.27 5.58 9.97
N GLY A 22 38.41 5.66 8.98
CA GLY A 22 37.12 5.02 9.04
C GLY A 22 36.40 5.11 7.72
N ARG A 23 35.51 4.16 7.45
CA ARG A 23 34.71 4.15 6.24
C ARG A 23 33.38 3.46 6.44
N TRP A 24 32.41 3.93 5.68
CA TRP A 24 31.15 3.24 5.42
C TRP A 24 31.18 2.63 4.03
N THR A 25 30.86 1.34 3.95
CA THR A 25 30.72 0.63 2.68
C THR A 25 29.33 0.04 2.55
N PHE A 26 28.87 -0.07 1.31
CA PHE A 26 27.58 -0.62 0.93
C PHE A 26 27.76 -1.66 -0.17
N THR A 27 27.15 -2.82 0.02
CA THR A 27 27.06 -3.86 -1.00
C THR A 27 25.58 -4.03 -1.34
N PRO A 28 25.14 -3.69 -2.57
CA PRO A 28 23.75 -3.86 -2.95
C PRO A 28 23.35 -5.33 -2.85
N SER A 29 22.17 -5.59 -2.27
CA SER A 29 21.57 -6.92 -2.39
C SER A 29 21.15 -7.11 -3.85
N PRO A 30 21.34 -8.29 -4.45
CA PRO A 30 20.86 -8.54 -5.80
C PRO A 30 19.35 -8.34 -5.85
N ALA A 31 18.90 -7.22 -6.41
CA ALA A 31 17.57 -7.11 -7.00
C ALA A 31 17.62 -7.82 -8.35
N ALA A 32 16.47 -8.31 -8.83
CA ALA A 32 16.38 -8.89 -10.16
C ALA A 32 16.90 -7.88 -11.22
N GLY A 33 18.12 -8.09 -11.71
CA GLY A 33 18.65 -7.42 -12.90
C GLY A 33 19.63 -6.23 -12.74
N SER A 34 20.29 -5.97 -11.60
CA SER A 34 21.31 -4.88 -11.58
C SER A 34 22.51 -5.06 -10.65
N LEU A 35 23.66 -4.52 -11.13
CA LEU A 35 25.05 -4.51 -10.64
C LEU A 35 25.34 -5.36 -9.39
N THR A 36 25.73 -6.60 -9.65
CA THR A 36 26.07 -7.65 -8.70
C THR A 36 27.31 -7.32 -7.86
N GLY A 37 27.14 -7.30 -6.53
CA GLY A 37 28.21 -7.61 -5.56
C GLY A 37 29.39 -6.63 -5.43
N VAL A 38 29.40 -5.52 -6.16
CA VAL A 38 30.48 -4.52 -6.05
C VAL A 38 30.31 -3.70 -4.78
N VAL A 39 31.32 -3.77 -3.90
CA VAL A 39 31.39 -2.96 -2.69
C VAL A 39 31.58 -1.49 -3.05
N GLN A 40 30.63 -0.65 -2.66
CA GLN A 40 30.64 0.80 -2.86
C GLN A 40 31.07 1.49 -1.58
N THR A 41 31.92 2.51 -1.70
CA THR A 41 32.30 3.34 -0.53
C THR A 41 31.33 4.51 -0.42
N LEU A 42 30.58 4.58 0.69
CA LEU A 42 29.61 5.63 0.93
C LEU A 42 30.26 6.90 1.48
N ALA A 43 31.08 6.74 2.51
CA ALA A 43 31.75 7.84 3.17
C ALA A 43 33.09 7.41 3.77
N ASN A 44 34.05 8.32 3.80
CA ASN A 44 35.33 8.16 4.47
C ASN A 44 35.46 9.15 5.62
N LEU A 45 36.11 8.75 6.69
CA LEU A 45 36.32 9.60 7.86
C LEU A 45 37.51 10.54 7.61
N SER A 46 37.25 11.85 7.63
CA SER A 46 38.28 12.88 7.62
C SER A 46 38.64 13.26 9.05
N LEU A 47 39.93 13.14 9.38
CA LEU A 47 40.49 13.37 10.71
C LEU A 47 40.80 14.84 11.04
N GLY A 48 40.41 15.77 10.17
CA GLY A 48 40.63 17.20 10.40
C GLY A 48 39.93 17.73 11.67
N PRO A 49 40.24 18.96 12.11
CA PRO A 49 39.38 19.70 13.03
C PRO A 49 38.34 20.49 12.23
N PRO A 50 37.05 20.09 12.15
CA PRO A 50 36.37 19.01 12.89
C PRO A 50 36.40 17.64 12.20
N LEU A 51 36.25 16.58 13.02
CA LEU A 51 36.11 15.21 12.54
C LEU A 51 34.84 15.12 11.69
N ALA A 52 34.95 14.72 10.43
CA ALA A 52 33.86 14.79 9.46
C ALA A 52 33.78 13.54 8.58
N TRP A 53 32.58 13.07 8.25
CA TRP A 53 32.41 12.12 7.15
C TRP A 53 32.43 12.87 5.83
N VAL A 54 33.33 12.47 4.94
CA VAL A 54 33.38 12.91 3.56
C VAL A 54 32.59 11.92 2.72
N VAL A 55 31.45 12.35 2.22
CA VAL A 55 30.56 11.52 1.41
C VAL A 55 31.11 11.41 -0.01
N ASN A 56 31.31 10.18 -0.47
CA ASN A 56 31.85 9.91 -1.80
C ASN A 56 30.76 9.82 -2.89
N GLN A 57 29.50 9.67 -2.49
CA GLN A 57 28.37 9.51 -3.41
C GLN A 57 27.17 10.37 -2.97
N LYS A 58 26.54 11.10 -3.88
CA LYS A 58 25.26 11.79 -3.63
C LYS A 58 24.10 10.78 -3.51
N ARG A 59 24.05 10.05 -2.39
CA ARG A 59 22.94 9.15 -1.99
C ARG A 59 22.01 9.80 -0.95
N GLU A 60 22.04 11.13 -0.85
CA GLU A 60 21.30 11.91 0.17
C GLU A 60 21.56 11.41 1.60
N LEU A 61 22.82 11.08 1.85
CA LEU A 61 23.30 10.64 3.15
C LEU A 61 23.47 11.87 4.05
N ASP A 62 22.86 11.79 5.22
CA ASP A 62 23.03 12.75 6.30
C ASP A 62 24.13 12.24 7.24
N VAL A 63 25.16 13.07 7.38
CA VAL A 63 26.36 12.77 8.17
C VAL A 63 26.52 13.70 9.37
N SER A 64 25.50 14.53 9.65
CA SER A 64 25.52 15.52 10.71
C SER A 64 25.50 14.90 12.12
N ALA A 65 25.13 13.63 12.24
CA ALA A 65 25.16 12.89 13.50
C ALA A 65 26.57 12.68 14.06
N LEU A 66 27.62 12.90 13.25
CA LEU A 66 29.00 12.72 13.67
C LEU A 66 29.38 13.68 14.80
N GLN A 67 29.75 13.11 15.95
CA GLN A 67 30.10 13.86 17.14
C GLN A 67 31.36 13.28 17.76
N ARG A 68 32.35 14.13 18.04
CA ARG A 68 33.66 13.72 18.58
C ARG A 68 33.61 13.35 20.06
N THR A 69 32.74 14.00 20.83
CA THR A 69 32.64 13.88 22.29
C THR A 69 32.11 12.53 22.75
N ASN A 70 31.14 11.96 22.03
CA ASN A 70 30.55 10.64 22.26
C ASN A 70 30.92 9.61 21.17
N LEU A 71 31.76 10.02 20.21
CA LEU A 71 32.16 9.24 19.05
C LEU A 71 30.99 8.59 18.31
N ASN A 72 29.93 9.39 18.06
CA ASN A 72 28.81 8.92 17.26
C ASN A 72 29.24 8.82 15.79
N LEU A 73 29.39 7.61 15.26
CA LEU A 73 29.83 7.35 13.88
C LEU A 73 28.67 7.03 12.93
N SER A 74 27.44 7.34 13.34
CA SER A 74 26.22 7.00 12.61
C SER A 74 26.10 7.78 11.31
N LEU A 75 25.46 7.13 10.34
CA LEU A 75 25.05 7.73 9.07
C LEU A 75 23.53 7.54 8.93
N SER A 76 22.83 8.61 8.57
CA SER A 76 21.38 8.59 8.34
C SER A 76 21.08 8.82 6.86
N LYS A 77 19.92 8.35 6.40
CA LYS A 77 19.39 8.65 5.07
C LYS A 77 17.90 8.94 5.19
N LYS A 78 17.44 9.98 4.50
CA LYS A 78 16.01 10.25 4.29
C LYS A 78 15.60 9.71 2.91
N GLY A 79 14.33 9.34 2.76
CA GLY A 79 13.83 8.82 1.48
C GLY A 79 14.48 7.50 1.07
N VAL A 80 14.37 6.47 1.91
CA VAL A 80 14.86 5.13 1.59
C VAL A 80 14.12 4.59 0.37
N THR A 81 14.87 4.09 -0.61
CA THR A 81 14.37 3.49 -1.85
C THR A 81 14.77 2.02 -1.93
N GLU A 82 14.22 1.27 -2.89
CA GLU A 82 14.62 -0.12 -3.12
C GLU A 82 16.13 -0.29 -3.36
N GLY A 83 16.78 0.68 -4.02
CA GLY A 83 18.22 0.67 -4.29
C GLY A 83 19.11 0.82 -3.05
N ASP A 84 18.52 1.07 -1.88
CA ASP A 84 19.20 1.08 -0.59
C ASP A 84 19.17 -0.27 0.12
N ARG A 85 18.54 -1.29 -0.48
CA ARG A 85 18.60 -2.66 0.04
C ARG A 85 20.01 -3.22 -0.11
N GLY A 86 20.57 -3.72 0.98
CA GLY A 86 21.91 -4.32 0.94
C GLY A 86 22.57 -4.47 2.29
N GLU A 87 23.85 -4.79 2.25
CA GLU A 87 24.71 -4.83 3.43
C GLU A 87 25.45 -3.50 3.58
N TYR A 88 25.42 -2.96 4.79
CA TYR A 88 26.14 -1.76 5.18
C TYR A 88 27.17 -2.13 6.24
N THR A 89 28.41 -1.71 6.04
CA THR A 89 29.51 -1.99 6.97
C THR A 89 30.18 -0.69 7.36
N CYS A 90 30.29 -0.45 8.66
CA CYS A 90 31.13 0.60 9.24
C CYS A 90 32.43 -0.04 9.71
N ALA A 91 33.55 0.50 9.28
CA ALA A 91 34.88 0.14 9.73
C ALA A 91 35.58 1.37 10.30
N VAL A 92 36.24 1.22 11.44
CA VAL A 92 37.00 2.27 12.12
C VAL A 92 38.38 1.73 12.43
N GLU A 93 39.39 2.46 12.02
CA GLU A 93 40.80 2.08 12.13
C GLU A 93 41.45 2.93 13.22
N PHE A 94 42.20 2.29 14.11
CA PHE A 94 42.90 2.94 15.21
C PHE A 94 44.40 2.90 14.98
N GLN A 95 45.14 3.85 15.56
CA GLN A 95 46.60 3.97 15.39
C GLN A 95 47.42 2.72 15.77
N ARG A 96 46.87 1.83 16.61
CA ARG A 96 47.53 0.57 16.98
C ARG A 96 47.33 -0.56 15.95
N GLY A 97 46.75 -0.26 14.79
CA GLY A 97 46.43 -1.25 13.75
C GLY A 97 45.12 -2.01 14.00
N ASP A 98 44.47 -1.78 15.14
CA ASP A 98 43.17 -2.36 15.43
C ASP A 98 42.10 -1.80 14.48
N THR A 99 41.24 -2.67 13.95
CA THR A 99 40.08 -2.26 13.15
C THR A 99 38.80 -2.80 13.79
N LEU A 100 37.89 -1.89 14.16
CA LEU A 100 36.55 -2.25 14.58
C LEU A 100 35.63 -2.25 13.37
N LYS A 101 34.93 -3.37 13.12
CA LYS A 101 33.96 -3.48 12.02
C LYS A 101 32.59 -3.89 12.54
N ARG A 102 31.55 -3.28 11.98
CA ARG A 102 30.16 -3.64 12.24
C ARG A 102 29.36 -3.63 10.94
N SER A 103 28.72 -4.75 10.64
CA SER A 103 27.87 -4.92 9.47
C SER A 103 26.40 -4.99 9.87
N MET A 104 25.52 -4.48 8.99
CA MET A 104 24.07 -4.60 9.12
C MET A 104 23.45 -4.83 7.74
N ARG A 105 22.40 -5.65 7.69
CA ARG A 105 21.59 -5.84 6.48
C ARG A 105 20.36 -4.98 6.55
N VAL A 106 20.14 -4.16 5.53
CA VAL A 106 18.96 -3.31 5.37
C VAL A 106 18.01 -3.96 4.37
N GLU A 107 16.80 -4.22 4.83
CA GLU A 107 15.68 -4.70 4.01
C GLU A 107 14.68 -3.58 3.76
N VAL A 108 14.14 -3.53 2.55
CA VAL A 108 13.18 -2.48 2.14
C VAL A 108 11.85 -3.14 1.78
N LEU A 109 10.78 -2.78 2.49
CA LEU A 109 9.44 -3.26 2.19
C LEU A 109 8.84 -2.47 1.03
N GLN A 110 8.13 -3.19 0.16
CA GLN A 110 7.30 -2.64 -0.89
C GLN A 110 5.86 -3.03 -0.60
N VAL A 111 4.94 -2.08 -0.77
CA VAL A 111 3.52 -2.32 -0.57
C VAL A 111 2.73 -1.87 -1.79
N PHE A 112 1.81 -2.73 -2.20
CA PHE A 112 0.93 -2.54 -3.34
C PHE A 112 -0.52 -2.85 -2.95
N SER A 113 -1.46 -2.21 -3.64
CA SER A 113 -2.89 -2.52 -3.56
C SER A 113 -3.46 -2.75 -4.96
N SER A 114 -4.45 -3.62 -5.05
CA SER A 114 -5.23 -3.84 -6.27
C SER A 114 -6.71 -4.02 -5.89
N PRO A 115 -7.64 -3.24 -6.45
CA PRO A 115 -7.43 -2.12 -7.37
C PRO A 115 -6.74 -0.92 -6.67
N ALA A 116 -6.00 -0.13 -7.45
CA ALA A 116 -5.39 1.14 -7.03
C ALA A 116 -5.75 2.24 -8.03
N PRO A 117 -5.87 3.52 -7.60
CA PRO A 117 -5.66 4.07 -6.26
C PRO A 117 -6.91 4.07 -5.35
N VAL A 118 -8.07 3.67 -5.89
CA VAL A 118 -9.37 3.66 -5.19
C VAL A 118 -10.06 2.32 -5.44
N ALA A 119 -10.65 1.74 -4.40
CA ALA A 119 -11.52 0.58 -4.48
C ALA A 119 -12.97 1.00 -4.23
N PHE A 120 -13.93 0.25 -4.76
CA PHE A 120 -15.34 0.51 -4.49
C PHE A 120 -15.92 -0.45 -3.44
N VAL A 121 -16.94 -0.02 -2.71
CA VAL A 121 -17.69 -0.87 -1.79
C VAL A 121 -18.20 -2.12 -2.54
N GLY A 122 -17.99 -3.29 -1.94
CA GLY A 122 -18.36 -4.59 -2.52
C GLY A 122 -17.27 -5.23 -3.40
N GLN A 123 -16.22 -4.50 -3.78
CA GLN A 123 -15.12 -5.06 -4.58
C GLN A 123 -14.13 -5.84 -3.72
N GLU A 124 -13.48 -6.83 -4.34
CA GLU A 124 -12.31 -7.48 -3.74
C GLU A 124 -11.09 -6.54 -3.80
N VAL A 125 -10.37 -6.43 -2.68
CA VAL A 125 -9.12 -5.69 -2.58
C VAL A 125 -7.99 -6.60 -2.13
N ASN A 126 -6.92 -6.63 -2.90
CA ASN A 126 -5.71 -7.38 -2.62
C ASN A 126 -4.58 -6.42 -2.21
N LEU A 127 -4.09 -6.58 -0.99
CA LEU A 127 -2.93 -5.89 -0.45
C LEU A 127 -1.74 -6.85 -0.48
N THR A 128 -0.61 -6.38 -1.01
CA THR A 128 0.63 -7.16 -1.09
C THR A 128 1.75 -6.39 -0.43
N CYS A 129 2.47 -7.06 0.48
CA CYS A 129 3.66 -6.53 1.12
C CYS A 129 4.82 -7.49 0.91
N THR A 130 5.85 -7.03 0.21
CA THR A 130 6.95 -7.88 -0.25
C THR A 130 8.30 -7.21 -0.04
N LEU A 131 9.34 -8.05 -0.02
CA LEU A 131 10.72 -7.63 -0.09
C LEU A 131 11.24 -7.61 -1.54
N GLY A 132 10.40 -7.81 -2.56
CA GLY A 132 10.85 -7.94 -3.95
C GLY A 132 11.64 -9.23 -4.23
N HIS A 133 11.87 -10.05 -3.21
CA HIS A 133 12.45 -11.39 -3.26
C HIS A 133 11.74 -12.28 -2.25
N PRO A 134 11.90 -13.62 -2.35
CA PRO A 134 11.31 -14.55 -1.38
C PRO A 134 11.73 -14.22 0.06
N LEU A 135 10.78 -14.30 0.99
CA LEU A 135 11.05 -14.16 2.41
C LEU A 135 11.82 -15.39 2.90
N THR A 136 12.86 -15.16 3.68
CA THR A 136 13.56 -16.22 4.40
C THR A 136 12.72 -16.68 5.60
N SER A 137 12.94 -17.91 6.08
CA SER A 137 12.12 -18.52 7.14
C SER A 137 12.20 -17.82 8.50
N ASP A 138 13.23 -17.00 8.74
CA ASP A 138 13.39 -16.17 9.94
C ASP A 138 12.59 -14.87 9.90
N LEU A 139 12.05 -14.51 8.72
CA LEU A 139 11.31 -13.27 8.49
C LEU A 139 9.81 -13.53 8.40
N LYS A 140 9.04 -12.63 9.01
CA LYS A 140 7.58 -12.64 8.98
C LYS A 140 7.05 -11.27 8.62
N VAL A 141 6.01 -11.24 7.79
CA VAL A 141 5.28 -10.02 7.47
C VAL A 141 3.97 -10.02 8.20
N LYS A 142 3.63 -8.88 8.81
CA LYS A 142 2.39 -8.66 9.54
C LYS A 142 1.67 -7.44 9.01
N TRP A 143 0.38 -7.60 8.70
CA TRP A 143 -0.51 -6.50 8.37
C TRP A 143 -1.20 -5.94 9.62
N ILE A 144 -1.24 -4.62 9.72
CA ILE A 144 -1.95 -3.86 10.74
C ILE A 144 -3.01 -3.00 10.03
N PRO A 145 -4.31 -3.26 10.26
CA PRO A 145 -5.40 -2.53 9.65
C PRO A 145 -5.61 -1.17 10.34
N PRO A 146 -6.41 -0.28 9.74
CA PRO A 146 -6.88 0.92 10.42
C PRO A 146 -7.71 0.54 11.66
N ARG A 147 -7.71 1.41 12.69
CA ARG A 147 -8.31 1.15 14.02
C ARG A 147 -9.78 0.72 13.99
N GLN A 148 -10.52 1.11 12.95
CA GLN A 148 -11.96 0.85 12.80
C GLN A 148 -12.25 -0.45 12.05
N SER A 149 -11.25 -1.05 11.41
CA SER A 149 -11.39 -2.28 10.64
C SER A 149 -11.25 -3.49 11.57
N SER A 150 -12.28 -4.33 11.61
CA SER A 150 -12.31 -5.59 12.36
C SER A 150 -11.69 -6.77 11.62
N LEU A 151 -11.07 -6.56 10.45
CA LEU A 151 -10.56 -7.65 9.60
C LEU A 151 -9.52 -8.55 10.27
N LEU A 152 -8.80 -8.07 11.28
CA LEU A 152 -7.88 -8.91 12.07
C LEU A 152 -8.56 -9.90 13.02
N ALA A 153 -9.88 -9.81 13.22
CA ALA A 153 -10.64 -10.81 13.98
C ALA A 153 -10.95 -12.08 13.16
N LEU A 154 -10.77 -12.03 11.83
CA LEU A 154 -11.21 -13.06 10.90
C LEU A 154 -10.05 -13.92 10.36
N GLY A 155 -9.16 -14.39 11.23
CA GLY A 155 -8.34 -15.60 11.01
C GLY A 155 -7.47 -15.72 9.75
N SER A 156 -7.33 -14.69 8.91
CA SER A 156 -6.49 -14.73 7.71
C SER A 156 -5.03 -14.70 8.15
N ALA A 157 -4.28 -15.74 7.82
CA ALA A 157 -2.94 -16.06 8.29
C ALA A 157 -2.09 -14.78 8.58
N PRO A 158 -1.76 -14.49 9.85
CA PRO A 158 -1.04 -13.27 10.25
C PRO A 158 0.39 -13.18 9.71
N ASP A 159 0.85 -14.19 8.97
CA ASP A 159 2.20 -14.38 8.46
C ASP A 159 2.29 -14.32 6.91
N SER A 160 1.19 -14.02 6.19
CA SER A 160 1.21 -13.95 4.72
C SER A 160 1.53 -12.54 4.19
N ALA A 161 2.43 -12.49 3.20
CA ALA A 161 2.75 -11.28 2.43
C ALA A 161 1.51 -10.69 1.72
N HIS A 162 0.53 -11.55 1.40
CA HIS A 162 -0.71 -11.18 0.73
C HIS A 162 -1.88 -11.18 1.70
N LEU A 163 -2.72 -10.14 1.61
CA LEU A 163 -3.95 -9.98 2.35
C LEU A 163 -5.08 -9.64 1.38
N THR A 164 -6.14 -10.45 1.40
CA THR A 164 -7.32 -10.27 0.56
C THR A 164 -8.50 -9.83 1.41
N ILE A 165 -9.15 -8.74 0.98
CA ILE A 165 -10.40 -8.22 1.51
C ILE A 165 -11.46 -8.58 0.46
N PRO A 166 -12.24 -9.67 0.64
CA PRO A 166 -13.13 -10.17 -0.40
C PRO A 166 -14.26 -9.19 -0.74
N GLU A 167 -14.73 -8.44 0.26
CA GLU A 167 -15.80 -7.45 0.10
C GLU A 167 -15.40 -6.16 0.82
N ALA A 168 -14.95 -5.17 0.07
CA ALA A 168 -14.53 -3.88 0.60
C ALA A 168 -15.71 -3.10 1.20
N ARG A 169 -15.50 -2.54 2.40
CA ARG A 169 -16.46 -1.68 3.11
C ARG A 169 -15.80 -0.38 3.52
N ASP A 170 -16.60 0.66 3.78
CA ASP A 170 -16.12 1.97 4.22
C ASP A 170 -15.13 1.85 5.41
N ILE A 171 -15.38 0.92 6.35
CA ILE A 171 -14.53 0.65 7.53
C ILE A 171 -13.14 0.08 7.20
N ASN A 172 -12.95 -0.49 6.01
CA ASN A 172 -11.65 -1.01 5.58
C ASN A 172 -10.77 0.09 4.98
N GLY A 173 -11.33 1.28 4.74
CA GLY A 173 -10.62 2.44 4.24
C GLY A 173 -9.68 3.02 5.30
N GLY A 174 -8.63 3.69 4.84
CA GLY A 174 -7.66 4.36 5.68
C GLY A 174 -6.28 3.72 5.60
N ARG A 175 -5.50 3.89 6.68
CA ARG A 175 -4.08 3.59 6.67
C ARG A 175 -3.80 2.15 7.12
N TRP A 176 -3.28 1.37 6.18
CA TRP A 176 -2.79 0.03 6.39
C TRP A 176 -1.28 0.08 6.60
N ARG A 177 -0.78 -0.61 7.63
CA ARG A 177 0.66 -0.72 7.88
C ARG A 177 1.10 -2.15 7.70
N CYS A 178 2.13 -2.34 6.89
CA CYS A 178 2.86 -3.60 6.84
C CYS A 178 4.10 -3.49 7.73
N GLU A 179 4.35 -4.50 8.55
CA GLU A 179 5.52 -4.60 9.41
C GLU A 179 6.33 -5.85 9.06
N LEU A 180 7.66 -5.71 8.99
CA LEU A 180 8.59 -6.81 8.88
C LEU A 180 9.14 -7.16 10.26
N TRP A 181 9.04 -8.42 10.61
CA TRP A 181 9.47 -8.97 11.88
C TRP A 181 10.52 -10.05 11.67
N ARG A 182 11.49 -10.09 12.57
CA ARG A 182 12.39 -11.23 12.76
C ARG A 182 12.20 -11.72 14.18
N ASN A 183 11.71 -12.94 14.34
CA ASN A 183 11.29 -13.46 15.64
C ASN A 183 10.30 -12.52 16.34
N LYS A 184 10.70 -11.88 17.46
CA LYS A 184 9.90 -10.91 18.23
C LYS A 184 10.35 -9.47 18.03
N THR A 185 11.24 -9.21 17.09
CA THR A 185 11.80 -7.87 16.85
C THR A 185 11.25 -7.33 15.55
N LYS A 186 10.61 -6.16 15.62
CA LYS A 186 10.21 -5.41 14.43
C LYS A 186 11.45 -4.80 13.78
N LEU A 187 11.68 -5.11 12.51
CA LEU A 187 12.80 -4.60 11.73
C LEU A 187 12.44 -3.27 11.04
N THR A 188 11.30 -3.23 10.35
CA THR A 188 10.86 -2.05 9.60
C THR A 188 9.34 -2.09 9.38
N SER A 189 8.77 -0.97 8.89
CA SER A 189 7.36 -0.88 8.53
C SER A 189 7.12 0.15 7.42
N VAL A 190 6.13 -0.10 6.59
CA VAL A 190 5.67 0.82 5.54
C VAL A 190 4.14 0.93 5.59
N GLU A 191 3.61 2.08 5.17
CA GLU A 191 2.18 2.38 5.21
C GLU A 191 1.63 2.61 3.80
N ILE A 192 0.41 2.14 3.54
CA ILE A 192 -0.39 2.45 2.36
C ILE A 192 -1.76 2.95 2.79
N THR A 193 -2.30 3.94 2.08
CA THR A 193 -3.65 4.45 2.34
C THR A 193 -4.60 3.87 1.31
N LEU A 194 -5.55 3.07 1.78
CA LEU A 194 -6.61 2.50 0.95
C LEU A 194 -7.81 3.45 0.96
N LYS A 195 -8.21 3.94 -0.21
CA LYS A 195 -9.42 4.75 -0.37
C LYS A 195 -10.55 3.84 -0.86
N ILE A 196 -11.65 3.83 -0.11
CA ILE A 196 -12.87 3.08 -0.48
C ILE A 196 -13.97 4.09 -0.76
N GLU A 197 -14.58 3.97 -1.93
CA GLU A 197 -15.67 4.84 -2.39
C GLU A 197 -16.90 4.01 -2.72
N ARG A 198 -18.07 4.66 -2.74
CA ARG A 198 -19.28 4.02 -3.26
C ARG A 198 -19.31 4.24 -4.76
N VAL A 199 -19.74 3.22 -5.51
CA VAL A 199 -19.93 3.38 -6.96
C VAL A 199 -20.91 4.53 -7.18
N PRO A 200 -20.55 5.55 -7.98
CA PRO A 200 -21.48 6.61 -8.29
C PRO A 200 -22.66 6.00 -9.06
N MET A 201 -23.82 5.96 -8.43
CA MET A 201 -25.07 5.65 -9.12
C MET A 201 -25.35 6.83 -10.06
N ASP A 202 -25.42 6.57 -11.37
CA ASP A 202 -25.83 7.61 -12.31
C ASP A 202 -27.31 7.94 -12.06
N VAL A 203 -27.56 9.11 -11.50
CA VAL A 203 -28.91 9.59 -11.20
C VAL A 203 -29.76 9.66 -12.46
N TRP A 204 -29.15 9.95 -13.63
CA TRP A 204 -29.86 9.94 -14.92
C TRP A 204 -30.29 8.54 -15.33
N LEU A 205 -29.53 7.49 -14.99
CA LEU A 205 -29.97 6.11 -15.23
C LEU A 205 -31.23 5.80 -14.43
N LEU A 206 -31.30 6.22 -13.16
CA LEU A 206 -32.50 6.03 -12.34
C LEU A 206 -33.69 6.82 -12.90
N VAL A 207 -33.47 8.08 -13.30
CA VAL A 207 -34.51 8.94 -13.91
C VAL A 207 -35.00 8.36 -15.23
N THR A 208 -34.12 7.84 -16.08
CA THR A 208 -34.51 7.22 -17.37
C THR A 208 -35.30 5.94 -17.16
N ILE A 209 -34.93 5.08 -16.20
CA ILE A 209 -35.69 3.88 -15.85
C ILE A 209 -37.09 4.27 -15.35
N CYS A 210 -37.18 5.21 -14.41
CA CYS A 210 -38.46 5.68 -13.88
C CYS A 210 -39.33 6.35 -14.97
N GLY A 211 -38.72 7.18 -15.82
CA GLY A 211 -39.42 7.86 -16.92
C GLY A 211 -39.95 6.87 -17.96
N ALA A 212 -39.15 5.89 -18.36
CA ALA A 212 -39.56 4.84 -19.30
C ALA A 212 -40.73 4.00 -18.74
N ALA A 213 -40.70 3.68 -17.44
CA ALA A 213 -41.80 2.97 -16.78
C ALA A 213 -43.11 3.77 -16.82
N VAL A 214 -43.07 5.08 -16.55
CA VAL A 214 -44.26 5.95 -16.62
C VAL A 214 -44.79 6.04 -18.05
N ILE A 215 -43.92 6.24 -19.04
CA ILE A 215 -44.31 6.30 -20.45
C ILE A 215 -44.96 4.98 -20.87
N PHE A 216 -44.39 3.84 -20.49
CA PHE A 216 -44.95 2.52 -20.79
C PHE A 216 -46.36 2.33 -20.19
N VAL A 217 -46.58 2.74 -18.93
CA VAL A 217 -47.90 2.70 -18.29
C VAL A 217 -48.90 3.60 -19.02
N LEU A 218 -48.50 4.81 -19.42
CA LEU A 218 -49.38 5.71 -20.20
C LEU A 218 -49.75 5.12 -21.56
N LEU A 219 -48.82 4.46 -22.25
CA LEU A 219 -49.09 3.76 -23.51
C LEU A 219 -50.05 2.59 -23.31
N LEU A 220 -49.92 1.82 -22.23
CA LEU A 220 -50.89 0.77 -21.89
C LEU A 220 -52.28 1.35 -21.61
N ILE A 221 -52.39 2.47 -20.90
CA ILE A 221 -53.68 3.13 -20.66
C ILE A 221 -54.29 3.62 -21.99
N LEU A 222 -53.48 4.26 -22.85
CA LEU A 222 -53.93 4.75 -24.15
C LEU A 222 -54.40 3.61 -25.05
N THR A 223 -53.67 2.50 -25.13
CA THR A 223 -54.09 1.32 -25.92
C THR A 223 -55.40 0.74 -25.41
N VAL A 224 -55.61 0.65 -24.09
CA VAL A 224 -56.89 0.22 -23.50
C VAL A 224 -58.02 1.18 -23.87
N ILE A 225 -57.81 2.49 -23.78
CA ILE A 225 -58.80 3.50 -24.16
C ILE A 225 -59.15 3.39 -25.65
N LEU A 226 -58.16 3.26 -26.53
CA LEU A 226 -58.37 3.11 -27.97
C LEU A 226 -59.13 1.82 -28.29
N ASN A 227 -58.78 0.70 -27.65
CA ASN A 227 -59.49 -0.57 -27.80
C ASN A 227 -60.95 -0.49 -27.32
N ARG A 228 -61.20 0.18 -26.19
CA ARG A 228 -62.55 0.44 -25.68
C ARG A 228 -63.37 1.29 -26.65
N ARG A 229 -62.79 2.39 -27.17
CA ARG A 229 -63.44 3.25 -28.17
C ARG A 229 -63.70 2.51 -29.47
N HIS A 230 -62.76 1.68 -29.92
CA HIS A 230 -62.93 0.87 -31.12
C HIS A 230 -64.06 -0.14 -30.93
N ARG A 231 -64.07 -0.90 -29.82
CA ARG A 231 -65.19 -1.77 -29.48
C ARG A 231 -66.51 -1.00 -29.48
N GLN A 232 -66.63 0.10 -28.74
CA GLN A 232 -67.86 0.91 -28.70
C GLN A 232 -68.34 1.36 -30.08
N ARG A 233 -67.44 1.75 -30.98
CA ARG A 233 -67.80 2.12 -32.36
C ARG A 233 -68.30 0.92 -33.17
N VAL A 234 -67.74 -0.26 -32.96
CA VAL A 234 -68.13 -1.50 -33.66
C VAL A 234 -69.43 -2.09 -33.08
N THR A 235 -69.68 -1.97 -31.76
CA THR A 235 -70.91 -2.47 -31.11
C THR A 235 -72.11 -1.53 -31.18
N MET A 236 -72.00 -0.33 -31.77
CA MET A 236 -73.18 0.50 -32.06
C MET A 236 -73.99 -0.13 -33.21
N PRO A 237 -75.24 -0.57 -32.99
CA PRO A 237 -76.05 -1.15 -34.05
C PRO A 237 -76.41 -0.08 -35.08
N ARG A 238 -76.13 -0.35 -36.37
CA ARG A 238 -76.62 0.45 -37.50
C ARG A 238 -78.15 0.54 -37.40
N ARG A 239 -78.68 1.71 -37.02
CA ARG A 239 -80.12 2.01 -37.01
C ARG A 239 -80.66 1.78 -38.42
N GLY A 240 -81.36 0.66 -38.62
CA GLY A 240 -81.94 0.29 -39.91
C GLY A 240 -82.92 1.35 -40.41
N LYS A 241 -82.82 1.68 -41.70
CA LYS A 241 -83.79 2.50 -42.45
C LYS A 241 -85.21 1.98 -42.17
N ARG A 242 -86.09 2.83 -41.64
CA ARG A 242 -87.54 2.58 -41.65
C ARG A 242 -88.01 2.49 -43.11
N ARG A 243 -88.51 1.32 -43.53
CA ARG A 243 -89.30 1.20 -44.77
C ARG A 243 -90.72 1.65 -44.45
N ILE A 244 -91.20 2.63 -45.20
CA ILE A 244 -92.60 3.08 -45.20
C ILE A 244 -93.32 2.19 -46.22
N CYS A 245 -94.32 1.42 -45.78
CA CYS A 245 -95.21 0.68 -46.68
C CYS A 245 -96.35 1.61 -47.14
N ARG A 246 -96.58 1.71 -48.46
CA ARG A 246 -97.78 2.34 -49.03
C ARG A 246 -98.95 1.34 -48.98
N CYS A 247 -100.11 1.81 -48.57
CA CYS A 247 -101.39 1.11 -48.78
C CYS A 247 -101.71 1.04 -50.28
N LYS A 248 -102.41 -0.01 -50.69
CA LYS A 248 -103.16 -0.06 -51.95
C LYS A 248 -104.63 -0.32 -51.60
N GLU A 249 -105.47 0.34 -52.39
CA GLU A 249 -106.93 0.55 -52.29
C GLU A 249 -107.77 -0.67 -51.88
#